data_AF-A0A3A9VTJ0-F1
#
_entry.id   AF-A0A3A9VTJ0-F1
#
_cell.length_a   1.000
_cell.length_b   1.000
_cell.length_c   1.000
_cell.angle_alpha   90.00
_cell.angle_beta   90.00
_cell.angle_gamma   90.00
#
_symmetry.space_group_name_H-M   'P 1'
#
loop_
_entity.id
_entity.type
_entity.pdbx_description
1 polymer ?
#
loop_
_entity_poly.entity_id
_entity_poly.type
_entity_poly.pdbx_seq_one_letter_code
_entity_poly.pdbx_strand_id
1 'polypeptide(L)'
;MNNYKLTIIGLSLSVFVYFSAIFLELDLFEYLLVFLASIEQFQFDEFIIPFLIFSVFLVFDMRRRFKKVKLENAKLKIYKAMLSSSHHILNNFIYQMDIFKITAEDTPGFDAKILAFYEDIISNTSHQIYSLSNLSSIDEYSIRTSVMTG
;
A
#
# COMPACT_ATOMS: atom_id res chain seq x y z
N MET A 1 -11.64 -12.64 12.57
CA MET A 1 -11.33 -12.72 14.03
C MET A 1 -10.09 -11.90 14.46
N ASN A 2 -9.63 -10.90 13.67
CA ASN A 2 -8.39 -10.15 13.97
C ASN A 2 -8.64 -8.77 14.63
N ASN A 3 -9.91 -8.35 14.74
CA ASN A 3 -10.27 -6.98 15.14
C ASN A 3 -10.30 -6.77 16.67
N TYR A 4 -10.31 -7.85 17.47
CA TYR A 4 -10.40 -7.77 18.94
C TYR A 4 -9.12 -8.19 19.65
N LYS A 5 -8.02 -8.42 18.92
CA LYS A 5 -6.76 -8.88 19.53
C LYS A 5 -6.28 -7.96 20.65
N LEU A 6 -6.32 -6.64 20.43
CA LEU A 6 -5.92 -5.67 21.44
C LEU A 6 -6.87 -5.66 22.64
N THR A 7 -8.18 -5.82 22.42
CA THR A 7 -9.16 -5.92 23.50
C THR A 7 -8.96 -7.18 24.33
N ILE A 8 -8.67 -8.31 23.70
CA ILE A 8 -8.41 -9.58 24.39
C ILE A 8 -7.08 -9.53 25.16
N ILE A 9 -6.04 -8.93 24.58
CA ILE A 9 -4.76 -8.70 25.28
C ILE A 9 -4.98 -7.78 26.49
N GLY A 10 -5.73 -6.68 26.32
CA GLY A 10 -6.05 -5.76 27.41
C GLY A 10 -6.84 -6.43 28.53
N LEU A 11 -7.84 -7.25 28.18
CA LEU A 11 -8.63 -8.02 29.13
C LEU A 11 -7.78 -9.06 29.88
N SER A 12 -6.94 -9.81 29.15
CA SER A 12 -6.03 -10.78 29.76
C SER A 12 -5.06 -10.11 30.71
N LEU A 13 -4.54 -8.93 30.34
CA LEU A 13 -3.64 -8.15 31.18
C LEU A 13 -4.35 -7.61 32.42
N SER A 14 -5.58 -7.09 32.29
CA SER A 14 -6.32 -6.56 33.44
C SER A 14 -6.65 -7.66 34.45
N VAL A 15 -7.08 -8.84 33.96
CA VAL A 15 -7.34 -10.01 34.79
C VAL A 15 -6.07 -10.46 35.49
N PHE A 16 -4.95 -10.54 34.77
CA PHE A 16 -3.65 -10.93 35.35
C PHE A 16 -3.18 -9.96 36.45
N VAL A 17 -3.26 -8.65 36.19
CA VAL A 17 -2.90 -7.61 37.17
C VAL A 17 -3.80 -7.71 38.40
N TYR A 18 -5.11 -7.90 38.21
CA TYR A 18 -6.07 -8.05 39.31
C TYR A 18 -5.77 -9.27 40.19
N PHE A 19 -5.52 -10.43 39.57
CA PHE A 19 -5.14 -11.64 40.32
C PHE A 19 -3.81 -11.47 41.04
N SER A 20 -2.83 -10.82 40.41
CA SER A 20 -1.53 -10.54 41.04
C SER A 20 -1.67 -9.62 42.25
N ALA A 21 -2.55 -8.61 42.16
CA ALA A 21 -2.84 -7.70 43.26
C ALA A 21 -3.42 -8.43 44.48
N ILE A 22 -4.38 -9.33 44.25
CA ILE A 22 -4.98 -10.15 45.32
C ILE A 22 -3.94 -11.10 45.92
N PHE A 23 -3.18 -11.83 45.08
CA PHE A 23 -2.25 -12.85 45.56
C PHE A 23 -1.08 -12.28 46.35
N LEU A 24 -0.63 -11.07 46.00
CA LEU A 24 0.47 -10.37 46.67
C LEU A 24 -0.02 -9.40 47.76
N GLU A 25 -1.33 -9.36 48.03
CA GLU A 25 -1.96 -8.41 48.96
C GLU A 25 -1.56 -6.94 48.68
N LEU A 26 -1.35 -6.61 47.40
CA LEU A 26 -0.94 -5.27 46.98
C LEU A 26 -2.15 -4.37 46.85
N ASP A 27 -2.18 -3.31 47.65
CA ASP A 27 -3.06 -2.18 47.39
C ASP A 27 -2.48 -1.31 46.26
N LEU A 28 -2.74 -1.73 45.03
CA LEU A 28 -2.28 -1.02 43.82
C LEU A 28 -2.73 0.45 43.79
N PHE A 29 -3.86 0.77 44.42
CA PHE A 29 -4.37 2.13 44.47
C PHE A 29 -3.54 2.99 45.42
N GLU A 30 -3.21 2.47 46.60
CA GLU A 30 -2.33 3.17 47.54
C GLU A 30 -0.93 3.37 46.95
N TYR A 31 -0.36 2.35 46.30
CA TYR A 31 0.92 2.49 45.59
C TYR A 31 0.86 3.52 44.46
N LEU A 32 -0.26 3.59 43.72
CA LEU A 32 -0.47 4.62 42.71
C LEU A 32 -0.49 6.01 43.34
N LEU A 33 -1.19 6.20 44.47
CA LEU A 33 -1.23 7.48 45.18
C LEU A 33 0.14 7.90 45.72
N VAL A 34 0.89 6.98 46.33
CA VAL A 34 2.26 7.23 46.79
C VAL A 34 3.18 7.57 45.62
N PHE A 35 3.03 6.89 44.48
CA PHE A 35 3.77 7.19 43.27
C PHE A 35 3.44 8.59 42.73
N LEU A 36 2.16 8.97 42.65
CA LEU A 36 1.77 10.34 42.24
C LEU A 36 2.33 11.39 43.20
N ALA A 37 2.25 11.15 44.52
CA ALA A 37 2.83 12.04 45.53
C ALA A 37 4.36 12.14 45.40
N SER A 38 5.03 11.06 45.01
CA SER A 38 6.48 11.08 44.74
C SER A 38 6.83 11.91 43.50
N ILE A 39 5.97 11.93 42.47
CA ILE A 39 6.17 12.77 41.26
C ILE A 39 6.03 14.25 41.60
N GLU A 40 5.12 14.61 42.52
CA GLU A 40 4.94 15.97 43.01
C GLU A 40 6.22 16.53 43.65
N GLN A 41 6.99 15.70 44.38
CA GLN A 41 8.29 16.10 44.94
C GLN A 41 9.33 16.48 43.88
N PHE A 42 9.21 15.96 42.66
CA PHE A 42 10.15 16.25 41.58
C PHE A 42 9.73 17.43 40.68
N GLN A 43 8.61 18.11 40.98
CA GLN A 43 8.05 19.21 40.15
C GLN A 43 7.85 18.83 38.67
N PHE A 44 7.72 17.53 38.37
CA PHE A 44 7.46 17.06 37.01
C PHE A 44 6.01 17.31 36.59
N ASP A 45 5.13 17.64 37.54
CA ASP A 45 3.72 17.98 37.33
C ASP A 45 3.54 19.10 36.30
N GLU A 46 4.41 20.11 36.32
CA GLU A 46 4.39 21.21 35.35
C GLU A 46 4.70 20.75 33.92
N PHE A 47 5.49 19.68 33.75
CA PHE A 47 5.80 19.10 32.44
C PHE A 47 4.77 18.08 31.96
N ILE A 48 3.94 17.52 32.86
CA ILE A 48 2.92 16.53 32.51
C ILE A 48 1.91 17.11 31.51
N ILE A 49 1.43 18.33 31.74
CA ILE A 49 0.41 18.95 30.86
C ILE A 49 0.97 19.21 29.45
N PRO A 50 2.12 19.89 29.27
CA PRO A 50 2.75 20.05 27.95
C PRO A 50 3.05 18.72 27.26
N PHE A 51 3.53 17.72 28.01
CA PHE A 51 3.83 16.39 27.47
C PHE A 51 2.58 15.65 27.00
N LEU A 52 1.47 15.75 27.74
CA LEU A 52 0.20 15.14 27.39
C LEU A 52 -0.36 15.79 26.11
N ILE A 53 -0.34 17.12 26.03
CA ILE A 53 -0.74 17.86 24.82
C ILE A 53 0.09 17.39 23.62
N PHE A 54 1.43 17.39 23.75
CA PHE A 54 2.33 16.91 22.69
C PHE A 54 2.03 15.47 22.27
N SER A 55 1.82 14.58 23.25
CA SER A 55 1.53 13.16 23.02
C SER A 55 0.23 12.96 22.24
N VAL A 56 -0.82 13.76 22.53
CA VAL A 56 -2.08 13.71 21.78
C VAL A 56 -1.85 14.06 20.31
N PHE A 57 -1.16 15.16 20.03
CA PHE A 57 -0.84 15.55 18.66
C PHE A 57 0.02 14.51 17.93
N LEU A 58 1.00 13.92 18.62
CA LEU A 58 1.83 12.83 18.07
C LEU A 58 0.96 11.63 17.67
N VAL A 59 0.04 11.20 18.54
CA VAL A 59 -0.86 10.08 18.24
C VAL A 59 -1.78 10.40 17.05
N PHE A 60 -2.31 11.62 16.97
CA PHE A 60 -3.12 12.06 15.83
C PHE A 60 -2.33 12.04 14.51
N ASP A 61 -1.12 12.59 14.52
CA ASP A 61 -0.24 12.62 13.35
C ASP A 61 0.15 11.22 12.90
N MET A 62 0.49 10.35 13.86
CA MET A 62 0.82 8.96 13.58
C MET A 62 -0.36 8.23 12.94
N ARG A 63 -1.58 8.37 13.50
CA ARG A 63 -2.80 7.79 12.91
C ARG A 63 -3.06 8.31 11.50
N ARG A 64 -2.87 9.61 11.26
CA ARG A 64 -3.05 10.23 9.93
C ARG A 64 -2.05 9.67 8.93
N ARG A 65 -0.77 9.58 9.28
CA ARG A 65 0.28 8.99 8.44
C ARG A 65 -0.01 7.53 8.10
N PHE A 66 -0.41 6.73 9.08
CA PHE A 66 -0.78 5.33 8.84
C PHE A 66 -1.95 5.18 7.85
N LYS A 67 -3.00 6.01 7.98
CA LYS A 67 -4.11 6.00 7.01
C LYS A 67 -3.64 6.39 5.61
N LYS A 68 -2.80 7.42 5.49
CA LYS A 68 -2.25 7.87 4.20
C LYS A 68 -1.43 6.76 3.53
N VAL A 69 -0.50 6.14 4.25
CA VAL A 69 0.33 5.04 3.72
C VAL A 69 -0.52 3.85 3.27
N LYS A 70 -1.54 3.47 4.06
CA LYS A 70 -2.46 2.40 3.66
C LYS A 70 -3.23 2.75 2.37
N LEU A 71 -3.70 3.99 2.24
CA LEU A 71 -4.39 4.45 1.06
C LEU A 71 -3.49 4.45 -0.18
N GLU A 72 -2.27 4.98 -0.07
CA GLU A 72 -1.30 4.99 -1.18
C GLU A 72 -0.92 3.57 -1.61
N ASN A 73 -0.71 2.65 -0.66
CA ASN A 73 -0.45 1.25 -0.97
C ASN A 73 -1.65 0.57 -1.66
N ALA A 74 -2.88 0.90 -1.24
CA ALA A 74 -4.09 0.39 -1.89
C ALA A 74 -4.22 0.90 -3.34
N LYS A 75 -3.98 2.20 -3.57
CA LYS A 75 -3.95 2.79 -4.91
C LYS A 75 -2.91 2.10 -5.79
N LEU A 76 -1.69 1.90 -5.28
CA LEU A 76 -0.62 1.23 -6.01
C LEU A 76 -0.98 -0.22 -6.37
N LYS A 77 -1.64 -0.95 -5.46
CA LYS A 77 -2.12 -2.31 -5.73
C LYS A 77 -3.18 -2.33 -6.85
N ILE A 78 -4.14 -1.41 -6.81
CA ILE A 78 -5.17 -1.27 -7.85
C ILE A 78 -4.53 -0.95 -9.20
N TYR A 79 -3.59 -0.01 -9.23
CA TYR A 79 -2.88 0.37 -10.45
C TYR A 79 -2.11 -0.81 -11.06
N LYS A 80 -1.34 -1.55 -10.24
CA LYS A 80 -0.64 -2.76 -10.70
C LYS A 80 -1.59 -3.80 -11.27
N ALA A 81 -2.73 -4.02 -10.61
CA ALA A 81 -3.75 -4.95 -11.09
C ALA A 81 -4.35 -4.48 -12.42
N MET A 82 -4.66 -3.18 -12.56
CA MET A 82 -5.17 -2.59 -13.79
C MET A 82 -4.17 -2.74 -14.94
N LEU A 83 -2.89 -2.40 -14.70
CA LEU A 83 -1.82 -2.52 -15.69
C LEU A 83 -1.63 -3.98 -16.15
N SER A 84 -1.63 -4.93 -15.20
CA SER A 84 -1.57 -6.36 -15.52
C SER A 84 -2.77 -6.81 -16.36
N SER A 85 -3.98 -6.37 -16.02
CA SER A 85 -5.18 -6.67 -16.79
C SER A 85 -5.14 -6.05 -18.19
N SER A 86 -4.70 -4.80 -18.31
CA SER A 86 -4.49 -4.14 -19.61
C SER A 86 -3.46 -4.91 -20.44
N HIS A 87 -2.34 -5.32 -19.86
CA HIS A 87 -1.34 -6.15 -20.53
C HIS A 87 -1.96 -7.44 -21.09
N HIS A 88 -2.79 -8.14 -20.32
CA HIS A 88 -3.50 -9.32 -20.81
C HIS A 88 -4.48 -9.01 -21.95
N ILE A 89 -5.28 -7.94 -21.85
CA ILE A 89 -6.23 -7.54 -22.90
C ILE A 89 -5.50 -7.19 -24.19
N LEU A 90 -4.44 -6.38 -24.09
CA LEU A 90 -3.63 -5.96 -25.24
C LEU A 90 -2.90 -7.14 -25.88
N ASN A 91 -2.36 -8.07 -25.09
CA ASN A 91 -1.71 -9.26 -25.64
C ASN A 91 -2.71 -10.16 -26.39
N ASN A 92 -3.93 -10.33 -25.86
CA ASN A 92 -4.99 -11.03 -26.57
C ASN A 92 -5.37 -10.34 -27.88
N PHE A 93 -5.41 -9.00 -27.89
CA PHE A 93 -5.64 -8.24 -29.10
C PHE A 93 -4.53 -8.44 -30.13
N ILE A 94 -3.26 -8.41 -29.73
CA ILE A 94 -2.12 -8.70 -30.62
C ILE A 94 -2.27 -10.07 -31.27
N TYR A 95 -2.64 -11.11 -30.51
CA TYR A 95 -2.89 -12.45 -31.09
C TYR A 95 -4.03 -12.46 -32.12
N GLN A 96 -5.09 -11.68 -31.93
CA GLN A 96 -6.16 -11.56 -32.93
C GLN A 96 -5.66 -10.85 -34.19
N MET A 97 -4.80 -9.86 -34.03
CA MET A 97 -4.18 -9.16 -35.13
C MET A 97 -3.23 -10.10 -35.91
N ASP A 98 -2.48 -10.98 -35.24
CA ASP A 98 -1.66 -12.00 -35.93
C ASP A 98 -2.50 -12.94 -36.83
N ILE A 99 -3.72 -13.30 -36.42
CA ILE A 99 -4.64 -14.08 -37.27
C ILE A 99 -5.06 -13.27 -38.50
N PHE A 100 -5.32 -11.97 -38.33
CA PHE A 100 -5.61 -11.08 -39.44
C PHE A 100 -4.44 -11.00 -40.43
N LYS A 101 -3.20 -10.93 -39.92
CA LYS A 101 -1.99 -10.95 -40.72
C LYS A 101 -1.91 -12.19 -41.61
N ILE A 102 -2.07 -13.38 -41.02
CA ILE A 102 -2.05 -14.65 -41.77
C ILE A 102 -3.10 -14.64 -42.88
N THR A 103 -4.31 -14.15 -42.57
CA THR A 103 -5.39 -14.06 -43.57
C THR A 103 -5.05 -13.08 -44.70
N ALA A 104 -4.40 -11.96 -44.39
CA ALA A 104 -3.97 -10.98 -45.38
C ALA A 104 -2.82 -11.49 -46.25
N GLU A 105 -1.87 -12.24 -45.68
CA GLU A 105 -0.79 -12.93 -46.40
C GLU A 105 -1.31 -13.95 -47.41
N ASP A 106 -2.34 -14.71 -47.02
CA ASP A 106 -2.97 -15.72 -47.87
C ASP A 106 -3.94 -15.13 -48.91
N THR A 107 -4.21 -13.81 -48.86
CA THR A 107 -5.16 -13.14 -49.76
C THR A 107 -4.46 -12.69 -51.06
N PRO A 108 -4.83 -13.24 -52.24
CA PRO A 108 -4.22 -12.84 -53.50
C PRO A 108 -4.47 -11.36 -53.82
N GLY A 109 -3.42 -10.62 -54.15
CA GLY A 109 -3.51 -9.20 -54.51
C GLY A 109 -3.54 -8.24 -53.32
N PHE A 110 -3.33 -8.71 -52.08
CA PHE A 110 -3.15 -7.83 -50.93
C PHE A 110 -1.84 -7.04 -51.02
N ASP A 111 -1.86 -5.76 -50.65
CA ASP A 111 -0.69 -4.88 -50.76
C ASP A 111 0.36 -5.20 -49.68
N ALA A 112 1.50 -5.73 -50.12
CA ALA A 112 2.63 -6.07 -49.25
C ALA A 112 3.17 -4.88 -48.45
N LYS A 113 3.04 -3.64 -48.94
CA LYS A 113 3.47 -2.44 -48.19
C LYS A 113 2.57 -2.16 -47.00
N ILE A 114 1.27 -2.39 -47.15
CA ILE A 114 0.30 -2.24 -46.05
C ILE A 114 0.57 -3.32 -44.99
N LEU A 115 0.89 -4.54 -45.43
CA LEU A 115 1.25 -5.63 -44.51
C LEU A 115 2.52 -5.31 -43.72
N ALA A 116 3.57 -4.78 -44.36
CA ALA A 116 4.80 -4.38 -43.68
C ALA A 116 4.56 -3.23 -42.68
N PHE A 117 3.76 -2.24 -43.05
CA PHE A 117 3.40 -1.14 -42.13
C PHE A 117 2.62 -1.65 -40.91
N TYR A 118 1.73 -2.61 -41.14
CA TYR A 118 1.00 -3.29 -40.08
C TYR A 118 1.93 -4.03 -39.11
N GLU A 119 2.92 -4.78 -39.60
CA GLU A 119 3.90 -5.47 -38.75
C GLU A 119 4.70 -4.50 -37.86
N ASP A 120 5.14 -3.37 -38.42
CA ASP A 120 5.85 -2.34 -37.67
C ASP A 120 5.00 -1.78 -36.52
N ILE A 121 3.71 -1.52 -36.76
CA ILE A 121 2.79 -1.03 -35.72
C ILE A 121 2.64 -2.05 -34.61
N ILE A 122 2.42 -3.33 -34.94
CA ILE A 122 2.24 -4.39 -33.94
C ILE A 122 3.51 -4.61 -33.12
N SER A 123 4.67 -4.62 -33.77
CA SER A 123 5.97 -4.75 -33.11
C SER A 123 6.24 -3.62 -32.13
N ASN A 124 6.08 -2.36 -32.58
CA ASN A 124 6.28 -1.18 -31.75
C ASN A 124 5.30 -1.14 -30.57
N THR A 125 4.03 -1.45 -30.83
CA THR A 125 2.98 -1.49 -29.79
C THR A 125 3.30 -2.56 -28.74
N SER A 126 3.70 -3.75 -29.16
CA SER A 126 4.10 -4.85 -28.26
C SER A 126 5.28 -4.47 -27.37
N HIS A 127 6.29 -3.80 -27.93
CA HIS A 127 7.45 -3.31 -27.18
C HIS A 127 7.07 -2.25 -26.13
N GLN A 128 6.20 -1.29 -26.49
CA GLN A 128 5.72 -0.26 -25.56
C GLN A 128 4.89 -0.88 -24.40
N ILE A 129 4.04 -1.86 -24.71
CA ILE A 129 3.25 -2.58 -23.68
C ILE A 129 4.15 -3.33 -22.71
N TYR A 130 5.18 -4.02 -23.22
CA TYR A 130 6.15 -4.74 -22.40
C TYR A 130 6.98 -3.81 -21.51
N SER A 131 7.38 -2.66 -22.06
CA SER A 131 8.12 -1.63 -21.32
C SER A 131 7.29 -1.05 -20.18
N LEU A 132 6.00 -0.81 -20.42
CA LEU A 132 5.05 -0.35 -19.39
C LEU A 132 4.82 -1.40 -18.30
N SER A 133 4.67 -2.68 -18.65
CA SER A 133 4.35 -3.74 -17.68
C SER A 133 5.51 -4.05 -16.71
N ASN A 134 6.76 -3.75 -17.11
CA ASN A 134 7.97 -4.01 -16.32
C ASN A 134 8.49 -2.79 -15.55
N LEU A 135 7.69 -1.72 -15.42
CA LEU A 135 8.07 -0.56 -14.60
C LEU A 135 8.23 -0.94 -13.12
N SER A 136 9.42 -0.67 -12.59
CA SER A 136 9.78 -0.93 -11.19
C SER A 136 9.26 0.14 -10.22
N SER A 137 9.13 1.40 -10.68
CA SER A 137 8.47 2.50 -9.97
C SER A 137 7.28 3.04 -10.77
N ILE A 138 6.18 3.30 -10.06
CA ILE A 138 4.96 3.91 -10.61
C ILE A 138 4.99 5.38 -10.19
N ASP A 139 5.73 6.18 -10.94
CA ASP A 139 5.69 7.63 -10.88
C ASP A 139 5.44 8.19 -12.29
N GLU A 140 4.86 9.37 -12.37
CA GLU A 140 4.42 9.98 -13.63
C GLU A 140 5.55 10.12 -14.65
N TYR A 141 6.77 10.41 -14.16
CA TYR A 141 7.95 10.52 -14.99
C TYR A 141 8.33 9.15 -15.59
N SER A 142 8.43 8.11 -14.75
CA SER A 142 8.74 6.75 -15.19
C SER A 142 7.74 6.20 -16.21
N ILE A 143 6.44 6.48 -16.04
CA ILE A 143 5.38 6.09 -16.99
C ILE A 143 5.51 6.82 -18.33
N ARG A 144 5.81 8.14 -18.34
CA ARG A 144 5.99 8.89 -19.59
C ARG A 144 7.24 8.46 -20.33
N THR A 145 8.34 8.18 -19.63
CA THR A 145 9.60 7.81 -20.28
C THR A 145 9.59 6.41 -20.89
N SER A 146 8.83 5.46 -20.32
CA SER A 146 8.77 4.07 -20.83
C SER A 146 8.03 3.92 -22.16
N VAL A 147 7.22 4.90 -22.54
CA VAL A 147 6.47 4.90 -23.82
C VAL A 147 7.10 5.78 -24.89
N MET A 148 8.05 6.66 -24.53
CA MET A 148 8.69 7.60 -25.47
C MET A 148 9.99 7.07 -26.12
N THR A 149 10.48 5.89 -25.70
CA THR A 149 11.75 5.31 -26.18
C THR A 149 11.57 4.17 -27.21
N GLY A 150 10.39 4.07 -27.82
CA GLY A 150 10.12 3.15 -28.94
C GLY A 150 10.22 3.87 -30.28
#